data_AF-A0A1V4QMU9-F1
#
_entry.id   AF-A0A1V4QMU9-F1
#
_cell.length_a   1.000
_cell.length_b   1.000
_cell.length_c   1.000
_cell.angle_alpha   90.00
_cell.angle_beta   90.00
_cell.angle_gamma   90.00
#
_symmetry.space_group_name_H-M   'P 1'
#
loop_
_entity.id
_entity.type
_entity.pdbx_description
1 polymer ?
#
loop_
_entity_poly.entity_id
_entity_poly.type
_entity_poly.pdbx_seq_one_letter_code
_entity_poly.pdbx_strand_id
1 'polypeptide(L)'
;MEVKLTPADIRQQQFRVGFRGFNIKEVDLFLDQVAEALSLLLQENETLRGEVQRRQAELAEFKKREQLLKDTLINAQQIIETMKLNAQKEAEIIINEAELKAEKILRDSYQRQARIKNEIEELKKFKAMFNAQIRGVIDNHLRLLETEEEPGPPESNQ
;
A
#
# COMPACT_ATOMS: atom_id res chain seq x y z
N MET A 1 8.18 -60.98 21.19
CA MET A 1 7.18 -61.86 20.55
C MET A 1 5.82 -61.34 20.97
N GLU A 2 5.11 -60.65 20.07
CA GLU A 2 3.72 -60.28 20.31
C GLU A 2 2.90 -61.53 20.03
N VAL A 3 2.44 -62.21 21.08
CA VAL A 3 1.54 -63.36 20.94
C VAL A 3 0.18 -62.79 20.57
N LYS A 4 -0.15 -62.81 19.28
CA LYS A 4 -1.50 -62.47 18.79
C LYS A 4 -2.43 -63.63 19.12
N LEU A 5 -2.87 -63.69 20.38
CA LEU A 5 -3.94 -64.57 20.79
C LEU A 5 -5.25 -64.01 20.24
N THR A 6 -5.94 -64.77 19.39
CA THR A 6 -7.26 -64.39 18.92
C THR A 6 -8.34 -64.97 19.84
N PRO A 7 -9.56 -64.39 19.86
CA PRO A 7 -10.71 -65.00 20.52
C PRO A 7 -10.94 -66.46 20.10
N ALA A 8 -10.66 -66.81 18.84
CA ALA A 8 -10.77 -68.17 18.33
C ALA A 8 -9.71 -69.09 18.95
N ASP A 9 -8.47 -68.62 19.10
CA ASP A 9 -7.40 -69.38 19.74
C ASP A 9 -7.73 -69.68 21.22
N ILE A 10 -8.38 -68.75 21.92
CA ILE A 10 -8.80 -68.95 23.32
C ILE A 10 -9.88 -70.03 23.42
N ARG A 11 -10.87 -70.03 22.52
CA ARG A 11 -11.93 -71.06 22.50
C ARG A 11 -11.42 -72.44 22.11
N GLN A 12 -10.38 -72.52 21.28
CA GLN A 12 -9.79 -73.78 20.82
C GLN A 12 -8.67 -74.28 21.74
N GLN A 13 -8.31 -73.52 22.78
CA GLN A 13 -7.22 -73.86 23.68
C GLN A 13 -7.54 -75.13 24.47
N GLN A 14 -6.68 -76.15 24.33
CA GLN A 14 -6.80 -77.39 25.09
C GLN A 14 -5.81 -77.43 26.26
N PHE A 15 -6.28 -77.92 27.41
CA PHE A 15 -5.46 -78.09 28.62
C PHE A 15 -5.30 -79.58 28.94
N ARG A 16 -4.10 -79.96 29.38
CA ARG A 16 -3.85 -81.33 29.86
C ARG A 16 -4.52 -81.52 31.21
N VAL A 17 -5.20 -82.65 31.40
CA VAL A 17 -5.84 -82.99 32.68
C VAL A 17 -4.78 -83.55 33.65
N GLY A 18 -4.72 -83.02 34.87
CA GLY A 18 -3.86 -83.49 35.95
C GLY A 18 -4.66 -83.98 37.17
N PHE A 19 -4.05 -84.82 38.02
CA PHE A 19 -4.68 -85.28 39.26
C PHE A 19 -4.97 -84.08 40.19
N ARG A 20 -6.23 -83.91 40.61
CA ARG A 20 -6.78 -82.70 41.30
C ARG A 20 -6.83 -81.41 40.45
N GLY A 21 -6.99 -81.50 39.13
CA GLY A 21 -7.18 -80.34 38.25
C GLY A 21 -8.54 -79.62 38.40
N PHE A 22 -8.66 -78.47 37.73
CA PHE A 22 -9.91 -77.70 37.66
C PHE A 22 -11.02 -78.44 36.90
N ASN A 23 -12.28 -78.07 37.18
CA ASN A 23 -13.44 -78.60 36.47
C ASN A 23 -13.44 -78.12 35.01
N ILE A 24 -13.39 -79.07 34.07
CA ILE A 24 -13.29 -78.81 32.63
C ILE A 24 -14.43 -77.89 32.15
N LYS A 25 -15.68 -78.12 32.61
CA LYS A 25 -16.83 -77.31 32.18
C LYS A 25 -16.75 -75.86 32.65
N GLU A 26 -16.21 -75.63 33.85
CA GLU A 26 -16.04 -74.28 34.39
C GLU A 26 -14.90 -73.55 33.67
N VAL A 27 -13.83 -74.29 33.32
CA VAL A 27 -12.73 -73.76 32.50
C VAL A 27 -13.24 -73.39 31.11
N ASP A 28 -14.00 -74.26 30.43
CA ASP A 28 -14.56 -73.97 29.11
C ASP A 28 -15.47 -72.72 29.12
N LEU A 29 -16.35 -72.61 30.12
CA LEU A 29 -17.21 -71.43 30.27
C LEU A 29 -16.41 -70.15 30.49
N PHE A 30 -15.34 -70.23 31.28
CA PHE A 30 -14.45 -69.08 31.51
C PHE A 30 -13.69 -68.70 30.23
N LEU A 31 -13.19 -69.68 29.45
CA LEU A 31 -12.53 -69.40 28.17
C LEU A 31 -13.48 -68.73 27.17
N ASP A 32 -14.75 -69.13 27.12
CA ASP A 32 -15.76 -68.47 26.29
C ASP A 32 -15.97 -67.00 26.70
N GLN A 33 -16.08 -66.72 28.00
CA GLN A 33 -16.21 -65.36 28.53
C GLN A 33 -14.97 -64.50 28.22
N VAL A 34 -13.78 -65.07 28.40
CA VAL A 34 -12.51 -64.38 28.09
C VAL A 34 -12.40 -64.12 26.58
N ALA A 35 -12.80 -65.07 25.74
CA ALA A 35 -12.80 -64.89 24.29
C ALA A 35 -13.77 -63.79 23.85
N GLU A 36 -14.97 -63.72 24.46
CA GLU A 36 -15.94 -62.65 24.19
C GLU A 36 -15.41 -61.28 24.64
N ALA A 37 -14.87 -61.18 25.86
CA ALA A 37 -14.27 -59.95 26.36
C ALA A 37 -13.10 -59.47 25.49
N LEU A 38 -12.23 -60.39 25.04
CA LEU A 38 -11.15 -60.06 24.11
C LEU A 38 -11.68 -59.60 22.75
N SER A 39 -12.76 -60.21 22.24
CA SER A 39 -13.39 -59.78 20.98
C SER A 39 -13.86 -58.33 21.07
N LEU A 40 -14.55 -57.98 22.16
CA LEU A 40 -15.03 -56.61 22.39
C LEU A 40 -13.87 -55.62 22.51
N LEU A 41 -12.83 -55.97 23.26
CA LEU A 41 -11.64 -55.13 23.40
C LEU A 41 -10.92 -54.90 22.06
N LEU A 42 -10.79 -55.93 21.22
CA LEU A 42 -10.19 -55.79 19.89
C LEU A 42 -11.03 -54.88 18.99
N GLN A 43 -12.36 -55.02 19.01
CA GLN A 43 -13.26 -54.17 18.24
C GLN A 43 -13.21 -52.70 18.69
N GLU A 44 -13.20 -52.46 20.00
CA GLU A 44 -13.05 -51.13 20.57
C GLU A 44 -11.69 -50.53 20.21
N ASN A 45 -10.62 -51.33 20.29
CA ASN A 45 -9.27 -50.87 19.95
C ASN A 45 -9.17 -50.44 18.48
N GLU A 46 -9.73 -51.20 17.54
CA GLU A 46 -9.75 -50.84 16.13
C GLU A 46 -10.59 -49.57 15.87
N THR A 47 -11.70 -49.42 16.58
CA THR A 47 -12.53 -48.21 16.51
C THR A 47 -11.77 -46.99 17.01
N LEU A 48 -11.16 -47.08 18.20
CA LEU A 48 -10.34 -46.00 18.78
C LEU A 48 -9.14 -45.66 17.90
N ARG A 49 -8.47 -46.65 17.31
CA ARG A 49 -7.38 -46.42 16.35
C ARG A 49 -7.87 -45.65 15.13
N GLY A 50 -9.03 -46.01 14.58
CA GLY A 50 -9.65 -45.27 13.47
C GLY A 50 -9.97 -43.83 13.84
N GLU A 51 -10.54 -43.60 15.02
CA GLU A 51 -10.82 -42.25 15.51
C GLU A 51 -9.56 -41.41 15.70
N VAL A 52 -8.50 -41.98 16.28
CA VAL A 52 -7.21 -41.31 16.45
C VAL A 52 -6.64 -40.91 15.11
N GLN A 53 -6.65 -41.80 14.12
CA GLN A 53 -6.16 -41.48 12.77
C GLN A 53 -6.98 -40.34 12.12
N ARG A 54 -8.31 -40.39 12.22
CA ARG A 54 -9.18 -39.32 11.70
C ARG A 54 -8.88 -37.98 12.37
N ARG A 55 -8.78 -37.96 13.71
CA ARG A 55 -8.49 -36.73 14.47
C ARG A 55 -7.10 -36.19 14.18
N GLN A 56 -6.11 -37.05 13.98
CA GLN A 56 -4.77 -36.63 13.57
C GLN A 56 -4.76 -35.99 12.18
N ALA A 57 -5.53 -36.53 11.23
CA ALA A 57 -5.69 -35.95 9.90
C ALA A 57 -6.37 -34.57 9.96
N GLU A 58 -7.47 -34.43 10.71
CA GLU A 58 -8.14 -33.15 10.95
C GLU A 58 -7.19 -32.12 11.57
N LEU A 59 -6.43 -32.52 12.60
CA LEU A 59 -5.47 -31.63 13.27
C LEU A 59 -4.35 -31.17 12.32
N ALA A 60 -3.87 -32.05 11.45
CA ALA A 60 -2.86 -31.71 10.46
C ALA A 60 -3.40 -30.68 9.45
N GLU A 61 -4.65 -30.82 9.01
CA GLU A 61 -5.31 -29.85 8.14
C GLU A 61 -5.48 -28.49 8.83
N PHE A 62 -5.95 -28.48 10.09
CA PHE A 62 -6.08 -27.24 10.86
C PHE A 62 -4.75 -26.53 11.04
N LYS A 63 -3.67 -27.25 11.37
CA LYS A 63 -2.33 -26.68 11.48
C LYS A 63 -1.85 -26.07 10.15
N LYS A 64 -2.12 -26.74 9.02
CA LYS A 64 -1.78 -26.21 7.69
C LYS A 64 -2.56 -24.92 7.39
N ARG A 65 -3.85 -24.88 7.72
CA ARG A 65 -4.69 -23.69 7.54
C ARG A 65 -4.26 -22.53 8.44
N GLU A 66 -3.91 -22.83 9.69
CA GLU A 66 -3.38 -21.85 10.63
C GLU A 66 -2.07 -21.24 10.12
N GLN A 67 -1.15 -22.06 9.59
CA GLN A 67 0.10 -21.58 9.03
C GLN A 67 -0.15 -20.66 7.82
N LEU A 68 -1.02 -21.08 6.89
CA LEU A 68 -1.39 -20.26 5.73
C LEU A 68 -2.00 -18.91 6.16
N LEU A 69 -2.85 -18.91 7.18
CA LEU A 69 -3.44 -17.69 7.71
C LEU A 69 -2.37 -16.77 8.32
N LYS A 70 -1.44 -17.32 9.12
CA LYS A 70 -0.31 -16.56 9.68
C LYS A 70 0.53 -15.93 8.57
N ASP A 71 0.91 -16.71 7.56
CA ASP A 71 1.72 -16.22 6.45
C ASP A 71 0.98 -15.11 5.67
N THR A 72 -0.32 -15.29 5.44
CA THR A 72 -1.17 -14.28 4.78
C THR A 72 -1.25 -12.98 5.60
N LEU A 73 -1.41 -13.09 6.92
CA LEU A 73 -1.46 -11.92 7.81
C LEU A 73 -0.14 -11.16 7.85
N ILE A 74 0.99 -11.87 7.92
CA ILE A 74 2.32 -11.25 7.88
C ILE A 74 2.53 -10.53 6.54
N ASN A 75 2.20 -11.17 5.43
CA ASN A 75 2.31 -10.57 4.11
C ASN A 75 1.40 -9.33 3.98
N ALA A 76 0.17 -9.41 4.46
CA ALA A 76 -0.75 -8.26 4.47
C ALA A 76 -0.19 -7.09 5.29
N GLN A 77 0.39 -7.35 6.47
CA GLN A 77 1.04 -6.32 7.28
C GLN A 77 2.23 -5.67 6.55
N GLN A 78 3.09 -6.46 5.91
CA GLN A 78 4.22 -5.94 5.13
C GLN A 78 3.76 -5.07 3.95
N ILE A 79 2.68 -5.47 3.27
CA ILE A 79 2.09 -4.69 2.18
C ILE A 79 1.57 -3.35 2.71
N ILE A 80 0.85 -3.36 3.84
CA ILE A 80 0.31 -2.13 4.45
C ILE A 80 1.45 -1.17 4.83
N GLU A 81 2.51 -1.66 5.47
CA GLU A 81 3.66 -0.81 5.84
C GLU A 81 4.36 -0.24 4.60
N THR A 82 4.57 -1.07 3.57
CA THR A 82 5.16 -0.61 2.30
C THR A 82 4.29 0.42 1.60
N MET A 83 2.97 0.21 1.59
CA MET A 83 2.00 1.15 1.01
C MET A 83 2.00 2.48 1.75
N LYS A 84 2.06 2.45 3.09
CA LYS A 84 2.15 3.66 3.92
C LYS A 84 3.43 4.44 3.65
N LEU A 85 4.58 3.76 3.60
CA LEU A 85 5.87 4.39 3.28
C LEU A 85 5.88 5.00 1.89
N ASN A 86 5.33 4.30 0.89
CA ASN A 86 5.24 4.83 -0.47
C ASN A 86 4.31 6.05 -0.55
N ALA A 87 3.14 5.99 0.08
CA ALA A 87 2.22 7.12 0.13
C ALA A 87 2.83 8.35 0.80
N GLN A 88 3.63 8.17 1.87
CA GLN A 88 4.35 9.27 2.52
C GLN A 88 5.39 9.89 1.59
N LYS A 89 6.20 9.08 0.91
CA LYS A 89 7.18 9.56 -0.08
C LYS A 89 6.52 10.29 -1.23
N GLU A 90 5.43 9.75 -1.76
CA GLU A 90 4.68 10.35 -2.87
C GLU A 90 4.06 11.69 -2.45
N ALA A 91 3.50 11.78 -1.24
CA ALA A 91 3.02 13.03 -0.69
C ALA A 91 4.14 14.08 -0.57
N GLU A 92 5.31 13.68 -0.09
CA GLU A 92 6.48 14.57 0.02
C GLU A 92 6.94 15.07 -1.36
N ILE A 93 6.98 14.19 -2.37
CA ILE A 93 7.29 14.56 -3.76
C ILE A 93 6.27 15.56 -4.29
N ILE A 94 4.97 15.32 -4.08
CA ILE A 94 3.89 16.21 -4.55
C ILE A 94 4.04 17.60 -3.91
N ILE A 95 4.30 17.67 -2.60
CA ILE A 95 4.50 18.94 -1.89
C ILE A 95 5.72 19.67 -2.46
N ASN A 96 6.87 18.99 -2.56
CA ASN A 96 8.09 19.58 -3.10
C ASN A 96 7.91 20.08 -4.54
N GLU A 97 7.22 19.32 -5.39
CA GLU A 97 6.91 19.76 -6.76
C GLU A 97 5.99 20.98 -6.80
N ALA A 98 4.99 21.02 -5.92
CA ALA A 98 4.07 22.13 -5.82
C ALA A 98 4.79 23.40 -5.36
N GLU A 99 5.68 23.29 -4.38
CA GLU A 99 6.53 24.38 -3.90
C GLU A 99 7.45 24.91 -5.01
N LEU A 100 8.14 24.02 -5.72
CA LEU A 100 9.02 24.42 -6.85
C LEU A 100 8.24 25.12 -7.97
N LYS A 101 7.04 24.60 -8.32
CA LYS A 101 6.17 25.23 -9.33
C LYS A 101 5.70 26.60 -8.85
N ALA A 102 5.30 26.74 -7.59
CA ALA A 102 4.88 28.00 -7.02
C ALA A 102 6.02 29.04 -7.01
N GLU A 103 7.23 28.63 -6.59
CA GLU A 103 8.40 29.49 -6.59
C GLU A 103 8.75 29.98 -8.02
N LYS A 104 8.68 29.08 -9.00
CA LYS A 104 8.89 29.44 -10.42
C LYS A 104 7.86 30.46 -10.90
N ILE A 105 6.57 30.25 -10.61
CA ILE A 105 5.50 31.18 -11.02
C ILE A 105 5.71 32.56 -10.38
N LEU A 106 6.08 32.61 -9.09
CA LEU A 106 6.36 33.87 -8.41
C LEU A 106 7.56 34.58 -9.05
N ARG A 107 8.66 33.85 -9.28
CA ARG A 107 9.87 34.38 -9.92
C ARG A 107 9.56 34.96 -11.30
N ASP A 108 8.84 34.22 -12.14
CA ASP A 108 8.46 34.66 -13.48
C ASP A 108 7.55 35.90 -13.42
N SER A 109 6.63 35.94 -12.45
CA SER A 109 5.74 37.08 -12.23
C SER A 109 6.49 38.34 -11.79
N TYR A 110 7.44 38.22 -10.85
CA TYR A 110 8.28 39.34 -10.43
C TYR A 110 9.17 39.85 -11.56
N GLN A 111 9.76 38.96 -12.35
CA GLN A 111 10.54 39.35 -13.52
C GLN A 111 9.69 40.10 -14.55
N ARG A 112 8.48 39.60 -14.82
CA ARG A 112 7.55 40.27 -15.74
C ARG A 112 7.11 41.63 -15.22
N GLN A 113 6.83 41.73 -13.92
CA GLN A 113 6.48 43.01 -13.29
C GLN A 113 7.62 44.02 -13.41
N ALA A 114 8.87 43.60 -13.17
CA ALA A 114 10.04 44.46 -13.31
C ALA A 114 10.22 44.95 -14.76
N ARG A 115 10.08 44.06 -15.75
CA ARG A 115 10.13 44.45 -17.18
C ARG A 115 9.07 45.49 -17.53
N ILE A 116 7.81 45.23 -17.16
CA ILE A 116 6.71 46.16 -17.45
C ILE A 116 6.95 47.52 -16.78
N LYS A 117 7.46 47.56 -15.54
CA LYS A 117 7.82 48.82 -14.89
C LYS A 117 8.89 49.59 -15.66
N ASN A 118 9.95 48.92 -16.10
CA ASN A 118 11.01 49.54 -16.88
C ASN A 118 10.49 50.06 -18.23
N GLU A 119 9.68 49.27 -18.95
CA GLU A 119 9.04 49.69 -20.21
C GLU A 119 8.15 50.93 -20.02
N ILE A 120 7.39 51.00 -18.93
CA ILE A 120 6.57 52.18 -18.59
C ILE A 120 7.46 53.40 -18.35
N GLU A 121 8.58 53.26 -17.64
CA GLU A 121 9.51 54.37 -17.41
C GLU A 121 10.17 54.86 -18.70
N GLU A 122 10.57 53.94 -19.58
CA GLU A 122 11.12 54.28 -20.90
C GLU A 122 10.09 55.00 -21.77
N LEU A 123 8.84 54.51 -21.83
CA LEU A 123 7.76 55.16 -22.56
C LEU A 123 7.45 56.57 -22.03
N LYS A 124 7.51 56.77 -20.70
CA LYS A 124 7.33 58.10 -20.10
C LYS A 124 8.46 59.05 -20.51
N LYS A 125 9.72 58.59 -20.50
CA LYS A 125 10.87 59.39 -20.97
C LYS A 125 10.75 59.72 -22.45
N PHE A 126 10.39 58.74 -23.27
CA PHE A 126 10.16 58.93 -24.71
C PHE A 126 9.07 59.98 -24.97
N LYS A 127 7.92 59.87 -24.29
CA LYS A 127 6.84 60.86 -24.38
C LYS A 127 7.31 62.28 -24.01
N ALA A 128 8.08 62.41 -22.92
CA ALA A 128 8.59 63.70 -22.49
C ALA A 128 9.55 64.33 -23.52
N MET A 129 10.49 63.54 -24.07
CA MET A 129 11.38 63.99 -25.13
C MET A 129 10.63 64.38 -26.40
N PHE A 130 9.68 63.55 -26.84
CA PHE A 130 8.87 63.82 -28.04
C PHE A 130 8.07 65.11 -27.91
N ASN A 131 7.42 65.32 -26.75
CA ASN A 131 6.70 66.56 -26.47
C ASN A 131 7.62 67.79 -26.46
N ALA A 132 8.84 67.67 -25.91
CA ALA A 132 9.82 68.75 -25.92
C ALA A 132 10.31 69.07 -27.34
N GLN A 133 10.53 68.04 -28.18
CA GLN A 133 10.91 68.20 -29.58
C GLN A 133 9.82 68.93 -30.37
N ILE A 134 8.55 68.54 -30.22
CA ILE A 134 7.43 69.22 -30.89
C ILE A 134 7.34 70.69 -30.46
N ARG A 135 7.42 70.98 -29.15
CA ARG A 135 7.41 72.36 -28.67
C ARG A 135 8.55 73.18 -29.28
N GLY A 136 9.77 72.63 -29.31
CA GLY A 136 10.89 73.33 -29.93
C GLY A 136 10.70 73.61 -31.42
N VAL A 137 10.09 72.68 -32.16
CA VAL A 137 9.74 72.90 -33.58
C VAL A 137 8.70 74.02 -33.73
N ILE A 138 7.64 74.01 -32.90
CA ILE A 138 6.61 75.06 -32.93
C ILE A 138 7.19 76.42 -32.55
N ASP A 139 7.99 76.50 -31.49
CA ASP A 139 8.62 77.75 -31.05
C ASP A 139 9.56 78.32 -32.13
N ASN A 140 10.30 77.46 -32.82
CA ASN A 140 11.14 77.88 -33.95
C ASN A 140 10.29 78.43 -35.12
N HIS A 141 9.17 77.78 -35.45
CA HIS A 141 8.27 78.26 -36.50
C HIS A 141 7.57 79.57 -36.10
N LEU A 142 7.18 79.74 -34.83
CA LEU A 142 6.60 80.99 -34.32
C LEU A 142 7.59 82.15 -34.44
N ARG A 143 8.85 81.94 -34.03
CA ARG A 143 9.90 82.96 -34.19
C ARG A 143 10.12 83.37 -35.63
N LEU A 144 10.06 82.44 -36.58
CA LEU A 144 10.20 82.76 -38.00
C LEU A 144 9.09 83.71 -38.46
N LEU A 145 7.84 83.44 -38.07
CA LEU A 145 6.69 84.30 -38.39
C LEU A 145 6.78 85.67 -37.72
N GLU A 146 7.19 85.73 -36.45
CA GLU A 146 7.43 87.01 -35.75
C GLU A 146 8.53 87.85 -36.43
N THR A 147 9.51 87.19 -37.05
CA THR A 147 10.57 87.86 -37.83
C THR A 147 10.07 88.35 -39.19
N GLU A 148 9.05 87.71 -39.77
CA GLU A 148 8.38 88.15 -41.00
C GLU A 148 7.33 89.26 -40.76
N GLU A 149 6.81 89.40 -39.52
CA GLU A 149 5.86 90.45 -39.13
C GLU A 149 6.50 91.78 -38.68
N GLU A 150 7.84 91.93 -38.73
CA GLU A 150 8.46 93.24 -38.51
C GLU A 150 7.94 94.24 -39.57
N PRO A 151 7.26 95.33 -39.16
CA PRO A 151 6.58 96.22 -40.09
C PRO A 151 7.62 96.92 -40.97
N GLY A 152 7.46 96.74 -42.29
CA GLY A 152 8.15 97.57 -43.28
C GLY A 152 7.98 99.06 -42.95
N PRO A 153 9.01 99.90 -43.24
CA PRO A 153 9.06 101.28 -42.76
C PRO A 153 7.83 102.07 -43.22
N PRO A 154 7.35 103.03 -42.38
CA PRO A 154 6.09 103.72 -42.60
C PRO A 154 6.10 104.46 -43.95
N GLU A 155 4.96 104.37 -44.64
CA GLU A 155 4.71 105.04 -45.92
C GLU A 155 5.12 106.52 -45.86
N SER A 156 6.12 106.86 -46.66
CA SER A 156 6.48 108.23 -47.00
C SER A 156 5.42 108.79 -47.93
N ASN A 157 4.44 109.48 -47.35
CA ASN A 157 3.42 110.25 -48.03
C ASN A 157 4.05 111.35 -48.91
N GLN A 158 3.81 111.32 -50.24
CA GLN A 158 3.89 112.46 -51.16
C GLN A 158 3.17 112.15 -52.47
#